data_AF-A0A7K4EYI0-F1
#
_entry.id   AF-A0A7K4EYI0-F1
#
_cell.length_a   1.000
_cell.length_b   1.000
_cell.length_c   1.000
_cell.angle_alpha   90.00
_cell.angle_beta   90.00
_cell.angle_gamma   90.00
#
_symmetry.space_group_name_H-M   'P 1'
#
loop_
_entity.id
_entity.type
_entity.pdbx_description
1 polymer ?
#
loop_
_entity_poly.entity_id
_entity_poly.type
_entity_poly.pdbx_seq_one_letter_code
_entity_poly.pdbx_strand_id
1 'polypeptide(L)' 'MNHCKECGIEYEVGEKDFCSKSCLRKNFQRRIEDATYKDSSHTKEFSNPKDD' A
#
# COMPACT_ATOMS: atom_id res chain seq x y z
N MET A 1 9.75 -17.26 16.06
CA MET A 1 9.03 -15.98 16.21
C MET A 1 8.92 -15.35 14.84
N ASN A 2 7.77 -14.75 14.51
CA ASN A 2 7.53 -14.09 13.22
C ASN A 2 7.67 -12.56 13.38
N HIS A 3 7.97 -11.86 12.29
CA HIS A 3 8.06 -10.40 12.27
C HIS A 3 6.94 -9.78 11.45
N CYS A 4 6.26 -8.78 12.01
CA CYS A 4 5.13 -8.15 11.35
C CYS A 4 5.59 -7.34 10.13
N LYS A 5 5.02 -7.59 8.95
CA LYS A 5 5.35 -6.84 7.72
C LYS A 5 4.92 -5.36 7.74
N GLU A 6 4.06 -4.96 8.68
CA GLU A 6 3.64 -3.55 8.83
C GLU A 6 4.53 -2.82 9.84
N CYS A 7 4.56 -3.31 11.09
CA CYS A 7 5.19 -2.58 12.20
C CYS A 7 6.53 -3.16 12.67
N GLY A 8 7.00 -4.26 12.07
CA GLY A 8 8.30 -4.85 12.37
C GLY A 8 8.41 -5.55 13.73
N ILE A 9 7.35 -5.56 14.54
CA ILE A 9 7.40 -6.20 15.86
C ILE A 9 7.44 -7.73 15.73
N GLU A 10 8.13 -8.37 16.67
CA GLU A 10 8.07 -9.80 16.86
C GLU A 10 6.70 -10.22 17.42
N TYR A 11 6.14 -11.29 16.88
CA TYR A 11 4.89 -11.85 17.34
C TYR A 11 4.92 -13.39 17.25
N GLU A 12 4.19 -14.02 18.17
CA GLU A 12 4.05 -15.47 18.24
C GLU A 12 2.76 -15.94 17.55
N VAL A 13 1.64 -15.27 17.85
CA VAL A 13 0.33 -15.52 17.24
C VAL A 13 -0.14 -14.24 16.57
N GLY A 14 -0.49 -14.36 15.30
CA GLY A 14 -0.96 -13.24 14.48
C GLY A 14 -1.83 -13.73 13.34
N GLU A 15 -2.16 -12.84 12.41
CA GLU A 15 -2.92 -13.18 11.22
C GLU A 15 -2.00 -13.10 10.00
N LYS A 16 -1.65 -14.29 9.45
CA LYS A 16 -0.66 -14.43 8.37
C LYS A 16 0.69 -13.81 8.77
N ASP A 17 1.17 -12.84 7.99
CA ASP A 17 2.44 -12.10 8.17
C ASP A 17 2.32 -10.85 9.08
N PHE A 18 1.22 -10.74 9.84
CA PHE A 18 0.94 -9.56 10.64
C PHE A 18 0.64 -9.93 12.09
N CYS A 19 1.16 -9.14 13.03
CA CYS A 19 0.92 -9.32 14.45
C CYS A 19 -0.54 -9.08 14.86
N SER A 20 -1.34 -8.41 14.03
CA SER A 20 -2.73 -8.10 14.30
C SER A 20 -3.54 -7.83 13.04
N LYS A 21 -4.86 -7.99 13.13
CA LYS A 21 -5.82 -7.57 12.08
C LYS A 21 -5.68 -6.10 11.70
N SER A 22 -5.29 -5.26 12.66
CA SER A 22 -5.05 -3.84 12.43
C SER A 22 -3.87 -3.61 11.48
N CYS A 23 -2.75 -4.32 11.70
CA CYS A 23 -1.58 -4.25 10.82
C CYS A 23 -1.89 -4.79 9.41
N LEU A 24 -2.69 -5.86 9.32
CA LEU A 24 -3.16 -6.38 8.03
C LEU A 24 -4.00 -5.32 7.27
N ARG A 25 -4.98 -4.69 7.93
CA ARG A 25 -5.82 -3.64 7.32
C ARG A 25 -5.02 -2.44 6.86
N LYS A 26 -4.09 -1.94 7.69
CA LYS A 26 -3.20 -0.82 7.33
C LYS A 26 -2.36 -1.14 6.09
N ASN A 27 -1.82 -2.36 6.01
CA ASN A 27 -1.05 -2.78 4.84
C ASN A 27 -1.91 -2.78 3.57
N PHE A 28 -3.13 -3.32 3.63
CA PHE A 28 -4.06 -3.27 2.50
C PHE A 28 -4.42 -1.84 2.09
N GLN A 29 -4.71 -0.97 3.05
CA GLN A 29 -5.05 0.43 2.76
C GLN A 29 -3.90 1.15 2.04
N ARG A 30 -2.66 1.02 2.55
CA ARG A 30 -1.48 1.59 1.87
C ARG A 30 -1.32 1.10 0.43
N ARG A 31 -1.58 -0.20 0.17
CA ARG A 31 -1.45 -0.75 -1.20
C ARG A 31 -2.52 -0.19 -2.14
N ILE A 32 -3.73 0.05 -1.64
CA ILE A 32 -4.82 0.67 -2.41
C ILE A 32 -4.48 2.13 -2.70
N GLU A 33 -3.99 2.87 -1.69
CA GLU A 33 -3.56 4.25 -1.86
C GLU A 33 -2.39 4.38 -2.84
N ASP A 34 -1.38 3.53 -2.75
CA ASP A 34 -0.24 3.51 -3.68
C ASP A 34 -0.68 3.22 -5.11
N ALA A 35 -1.58 2.24 -5.30
CA ALA A 35 -2.16 1.93 -6.61
C ALA A 35 -2.97 3.11 -7.18
N THR A 36 -3.79 3.76 -6.34
CA THR A 36 -4.61 4.92 -6.74
C THR A 36 -3.72 6.14 -7.07
N TYR A 37 -2.65 6.34 -6.30
CA TYR A 37 -1.71 7.43 -6.51
C TYR A 37 -0.87 7.23 -7.78
N LYS A 38 -0.44 5.99 -8.06
CA LYS A 38 0.25 5.66 -9.32
C LYS A 38 -0.64 5.85 -10.54
N ASP A 39 -1.91 5.44 -10.48
CA ASP A 39 -2.85 5.64 -11.59
C ASP A 39 -3.04 7.14 -11.92
N SER A 40 -3.11 7.99 -10.88
CA SER A 40 -3.18 9.45 -11.02
C SER A 40 -1.92 10.09 -11.64
N SER A 41 -0.79 9.38 -11.63
CA SER A 41 0.46 9.86 -12.24
C SER A 41 0.57 9.51 -13.73
N HIS A 42 -0.12 8.47 -14.20
CA HIS A 42 -0.13 8.07 -15.62
C HIS A 42 -1.07 8.94 -16.49
N THR A 43 -2.01 9.67 -15.89
CA THR A 43 -2.97 10.52 -16.61
C THR A 43 -2.50 11.98 -16.78
N LYS A 44 -1.38 12.38 -16.16
CA LYS A 44 -0.84 13.75 -16.30
C LYS A 44 -0.10 14.02 -17.61
N GLU A 45 0.23 13.00 -18.41
CA GLU A 45 0.97 13.19 -19.67
C GLU A 45 0.07 13.48 -20.90
N PHE A 46 -1.26 13.51 -20.74
CA PHE A 46 -2.20 13.71 -21.86
C PHE A 46 -2.86 15.10 -21.90
N SER A 47 -2.33 16.09 -21.17
CA SER A 47 -2.82 17.48 -21.20
C SER A 47 -1.81 18.43 -21.84
N ASN A 48 -1.26 18.08 -23.00
CA ASN A 48 -0.60 19.04 -23.89
C ASN A 48 -1.37 19.10 -25.21
N PRO A 49 -2.26 20.09 -25.41
CA PRO A 49 -2.66 20.46 -26.76
C PRO A 49 -1.44 21.08 -27.44
N LYS A 50 -0.74 20.29 -28.26
CA LYS A 50 0.03 20.82 -29.39
C LYS A 50 -0.93 20.74 -30.58
N ASP A 51 -1.69 21.81 -30.79
CA ASP A 51 -2.27 22.08 -32.10
C ASP A 51 -1.59 23.34 -32.64
N ASP A 52 -1.08 23.16 -33.85
CA ASP A 52 -0.35 24.05 -34.75
C ASP A 52 -1.26 25.18 -35.30
#